data_AF-A0A1G8QUE4-F1
#
_entry.id   AF-A0A1G8QUE4-F1
#
_cell.length_a   1.000
_cell.length_b   1.000
_cell.length_c   1.000
_cell.angle_alpha   90.00
_cell.angle_beta   90.00
_cell.angle_gamma   90.00
#
_symmetry.space_group_name_H-M   'P 1'
#
loop_
_entity.id
_entity.type
_entity.pdbx_description
1 polymer ?
#
loop_
_entity_poly.entity_id
_entity_poly.type
_entity_poly.pdbx_seq_one_letter_code
_entity_poly.pdbx_strand_id
1 'polypeptide(L)'
;MKFQPAFERMQAIVEAENCLLKAYKVDFYQYDREHLANTGTVGGRYVWVIRQNGTHLASLNLHHKVTQFVECALASNEALEVYEITLLEDGDATINSITVAKAHDLIQVQPFEFQGRHIKKNGRLIALVDIKTIFHQGKHGGSVNFTFEQPPSPDVETNFKQVALCLFQQKVQTLFASMDEVTFSTQRLS
;
A
#
# COMPACT_ATOMS: atom_id res chain seq x y z
N MET A 1 -13.60 -11.55 0.29
CA MET A 1 -12.55 -10.68 -0.27
C MET A 1 -12.52 -10.89 -1.79
N LYS A 2 -12.43 -9.82 -2.59
CA LYS A 2 -12.40 -9.90 -4.07
C LYS A 2 -11.24 -10.76 -4.59
N PHE A 3 -10.07 -10.62 -3.98
CA PHE A 3 -8.83 -11.30 -4.37
C PHE A 3 -8.52 -12.55 -3.53
N GLN A 4 -9.57 -13.28 -3.13
CA GLN A 4 -9.41 -14.54 -2.40
C GLN A 4 -8.58 -15.59 -3.18
N PRO A 5 -8.75 -15.76 -4.50
CA PRO A 5 -7.90 -16.66 -5.29
C PRO A 5 -6.40 -16.26 -5.27
N ALA A 6 -6.09 -14.96 -5.37
CA ALA A 6 -4.72 -14.48 -5.22
C ALA A 6 -4.11 -14.84 -3.86
N PHE A 7 -4.88 -14.69 -2.78
CA PHE A 7 -4.43 -15.07 -1.43
C PHE A 7 -4.18 -16.59 -1.32
N GLU A 8 -5.01 -17.41 -1.94
CA GLU A 8 -4.82 -18.87 -1.97
C GLU A 8 -3.51 -19.26 -2.69
N ARG A 9 -3.12 -18.53 -3.76
CA ARG A 9 -1.80 -18.71 -4.37
C ARG A 9 -0.65 -18.33 -3.44
N MET A 10 -0.79 -17.24 -2.68
CA MET A 10 0.21 -16.86 -1.66
C MET A 10 0.29 -17.93 -0.56
N GLN A 11 -0.87 -18.47 -0.14
CA GLN A 11 -0.96 -19.51 0.87
C GLN A 11 -0.25 -20.79 0.42
N ALA A 12 -0.42 -21.20 -0.83
CA ALA A 12 0.28 -22.35 -1.39
C ALA A 12 1.82 -22.21 -1.32
N ILE A 13 2.35 -20.98 -1.45
CA ILE A 13 3.79 -20.70 -1.27
C ILE A 13 4.18 -20.83 0.20
N VAL A 14 3.42 -20.23 1.12
CA VAL A 14 3.68 -20.28 2.56
C VAL A 14 3.61 -21.69 3.13
N GLU A 15 2.73 -22.52 2.58
CA GLU A 15 2.51 -23.90 3.04
C GLU A 15 3.45 -24.91 2.37
N ALA A 16 4.26 -24.49 1.39
CA ALA A 16 5.27 -25.35 0.79
C ALA A 16 6.35 -25.74 1.81
N GLU A 17 6.83 -26.99 1.75
CA GLU A 17 7.80 -27.54 2.72
C GLU A 17 9.09 -26.70 2.83
N ASN A 18 9.51 -26.13 1.70
CA ASN A 18 10.73 -25.33 1.58
C ASN A 18 10.52 -23.84 1.90
N CYS A 19 9.31 -23.39 2.24
CA CYS A 19 9.07 -21.99 2.54
C CYS A 19 9.90 -21.53 3.75
N LEU A 20 10.46 -20.33 3.64
CA LEU A 20 11.28 -19.72 4.67
C LEU A 20 10.51 -19.41 5.97
N LEU A 21 9.19 -19.14 5.91
CA LEU A 21 8.40 -18.72 7.07
C LEU A 21 8.28 -19.84 8.12
N LYS A 22 8.88 -19.65 9.30
CA LYS A 22 8.85 -20.62 10.42
C LYS A 22 8.06 -20.13 11.63
N ALA A 23 8.09 -18.84 11.92
CA ALA A 23 7.40 -18.21 13.05
C ALA A 23 6.48 -17.07 12.57
N TYR A 24 5.70 -16.50 13.50
CA TYR A 24 4.81 -15.35 13.24
C TYR A 24 3.88 -15.53 12.04
N LYS A 25 3.32 -16.73 11.87
CA LYS A 25 2.36 -17.03 10.78
C LYS A 25 1.12 -16.12 10.79
N VAL A 26 0.84 -15.47 11.92
CA VAL A 26 -0.20 -14.43 12.04
C VAL A 26 0.02 -13.29 11.03
N ASP A 27 1.27 -12.95 10.73
CA ASP A 27 1.59 -11.90 9.75
C ASP A 27 1.01 -12.23 8.38
N PHE A 28 1.10 -13.49 7.97
CA PHE A 28 0.51 -13.95 6.72
C PHE A 28 -1.01 -14.16 6.82
N TYR A 29 -1.47 -15.01 7.74
CA TYR A 29 -2.88 -15.46 7.75
C TYR A 29 -3.87 -14.37 8.18
N GLN A 30 -3.40 -13.38 8.95
CA GLN A 30 -4.23 -12.27 9.39
C GLN A 30 -3.83 -10.97 8.68
N TYR A 31 -2.61 -10.46 8.88
CA TYR A 31 -2.27 -9.10 8.47
C TYR A 31 -2.13 -8.94 6.95
N ASP A 32 -1.42 -9.84 6.26
CA ASP A 32 -1.33 -9.81 4.79
C ASP A 32 -2.70 -10.03 4.15
N ARG A 33 -3.52 -10.92 4.71
CA ARG A 33 -4.89 -11.16 4.25
C ARG A 33 -5.78 -9.91 4.39
N GLU A 34 -5.76 -9.28 5.55
CA GLU A 34 -6.49 -8.04 5.81
C GLU A 34 -5.98 -6.91 4.91
N HIS A 35 -4.66 -6.78 4.76
CA HIS A 35 -4.05 -5.81 3.86
C HIS A 35 -4.53 -6.00 2.42
N LEU A 36 -4.48 -7.22 1.89
CA LEU A 36 -4.94 -7.52 0.53
C LEU A 36 -6.46 -7.28 0.38
N ALA A 37 -7.24 -7.60 1.41
CA ALA A 37 -8.68 -7.35 1.42
C ALA A 37 -9.03 -5.86 1.33
N ASN A 38 -8.25 -5.03 2.02
CA ASN A 38 -8.50 -3.60 2.14
C ASN A 38 -7.87 -2.78 1.00
N THR A 39 -6.80 -3.28 0.37
CA THR A 39 -6.02 -2.54 -0.61
C THR A 39 -6.12 -3.08 -2.03
N GLY A 40 -6.64 -4.30 -2.21
CA GLY A 40 -6.70 -4.97 -3.51
C GLY A 40 -7.44 -4.16 -4.57
N THR A 41 -6.78 -3.91 -5.69
CA THR A 41 -7.34 -3.30 -6.90
C THR A 41 -6.97 -4.10 -8.15
N VAL A 42 -7.75 -4.02 -9.22
CA VAL A 42 -7.39 -4.67 -10.49
C VAL A 42 -6.11 -4.05 -11.03
N GLY A 43 -5.14 -4.88 -11.41
CA GLY A 43 -3.81 -4.43 -11.82
C GLY A 43 -2.97 -3.86 -10.69
N GLY A 44 -3.45 -3.94 -9.44
CA GLY A 44 -2.69 -3.56 -8.25
C GLY A 44 -1.43 -4.40 -8.15
N ARG A 45 -0.30 -3.74 -7.91
CA ARG A 45 1.02 -4.37 -7.79
C ARG A 45 1.50 -4.31 -6.36
N TYR A 46 2.13 -5.38 -5.90
CA TYR A 46 2.65 -5.50 -4.54
C TYR A 46 4.05 -6.09 -4.56
N VAL A 47 4.82 -5.72 -3.54
CA VAL A 47 6.01 -6.46 -3.13
C VAL A 47 5.66 -7.24 -1.87
N TRP A 48 6.04 -8.51 -1.84
CA TRP A 48 5.84 -9.38 -0.70
C TRP A 48 7.17 -9.99 -0.29
N VAL A 49 7.57 -9.77 0.96
CA VAL A 49 8.82 -10.28 1.54
C VAL A 49 8.46 -11.31 2.59
N ILE A 50 8.97 -12.52 2.45
CA ILE A 50 8.89 -13.58 3.44
C ILE A 50 10.24 -13.69 4.13
N ARG A 51 10.20 -13.73 5.46
CA ARG A 51 11.34 -13.95 6.35
C ARG A 51 11.06 -15.16 7.22
N GLN A 52 12.07 -15.64 7.96
CA GLN A 52 11.84 -16.73 8.91
C GLN A 52 10.82 -16.36 9.99
N ASN A 53 10.79 -15.08 10.39
CA ASN A 53 10.00 -14.57 11.51
C ASN A 53 8.90 -13.59 11.09
N GLY A 54 8.27 -13.80 9.94
CA GLY A 54 7.12 -13.00 9.52
C GLY A 54 7.15 -12.61 8.04
N THR A 55 6.11 -11.90 7.62
CA THR A 55 5.91 -11.46 6.24
C THR A 55 5.64 -9.97 6.18
N HIS A 56 5.92 -9.36 5.02
CA HIS A 56 5.63 -7.95 4.74
C HIS A 56 5.03 -7.80 3.36
N LEU A 57 3.77 -7.39 3.27
CA LEU A 57 3.09 -7.06 2.02
C LEU A 57 2.88 -5.55 1.90
N ALA A 58 3.30 -4.95 0.78
CA ALA A 58 3.05 -3.53 0.51
C ALA A 58 2.65 -3.27 -0.94
N SER A 59 1.69 -2.36 -1.14
CA SER A 59 1.32 -1.86 -2.47
C SER A 59 2.44 -1.01 -3.08
N LEU A 60 2.75 -1.28 -4.35
CA LEU A 60 3.72 -0.56 -5.15
C LEU A 60 3.07 0.59 -5.93
N ASN A 61 3.88 1.53 -6.43
CA ASN A 61 3.45 2.61 -7.32
C ASN A 61 2.42 3.58 -6.72
N LEU A 62 2.42 3.74 -5.39
CA LEU A 62 1.59 4.70 -4.67
C LEU A 62 2.46 5.83 -4.09
N HIS A 63 2.65 5.83 -2.78
CA HIS A 63 3.46 6.81 -2.06
C HIS A 63 4.56 6.07 -1.29
N HIS A 64 5.79 6.60 -1.26
CA HIS A 64 6.97 5.91 -0.69
C HIS A 64 6.80 5.44 0.77
N LYS A 65 6.02 6.18 1.57
CA LYS A 65 5.65 5.77 2.94
C LYS A 65 4.93 4.41 3.00
N VAL A 66 4.21 4.01 1.96
CA VAL A 66 3.52 2.71 1.87
C VAL A 66 4.53 1.57 1.83
N THR A 67 5.71 1.77 1.24
CA THR A 67 6.73 0.73 1.08
C THR A 67 7.88 0.85 2.10
N GLN A 68 7.87 1.87 2.96
CA GLN A 68 8.99 2.16 3.88
C GLN A 68 9.33 0.99 4.82
N PHE A 69 8.34 0.23 5.31
CA PHE A 69 8.60 -0.92 6.17
C PHE A 69 9.19 -2.12 5.40
N VAL A 70 8.80 -2.30 4.13
CA VAL A 70 9.40 -3.29 3.25
C VAL A 70 10.86 -2.93 2.95
N GLU A 71 11.16 -1.66 2.75
CA GLU A 71 12.55 -1.19 2.57
C GLU A 71 13.45 -1.62 3.75
N CYS A 72 12.94 -1.47 4.98
CA CYS A 72 13.63 -1.95 6.18
C CYS A 72 13.80 -3.48 6.19
N ALA A 73 12.79 -4.23 5.75
CA ALA A 73 12.86 -5.69 5.67
C ALA A 73 13.90 -6.15 4.63
N LEU A 74 13.96 -5.49 3.47
CA LEU A 74 14.94 -5.77 2.41
C LEU A 74 16.38 -5.44 2.82
N ALA A 75 16.57 -4.43 3.67
CA ALA A 75 17.86 -4.05 4.22
C ALA A 75 18.35 -4.95 5.38
N SER A 76 17.57 -5.96 5.78
CA SER A 76 17.98 -6.89 6.84
C SER A 76 19.05 -7.87 6.34
N ASN A 77 20.00 -8.23 7.21
CA ASN A 77 21.04 -9.23 6.90
C ASN A 77 20.54 -10.68 7.10
N GLU A 78 19.26 -10.91 6.84
CA GLU A 78 18.59 -12.20 7.01
C GLU A 78 18.36 -12.88 5.65
N ALA A 79 18.05 -14.18 5.65
CA ALA A 79 17.53 -14.83 4.46
C ALA A 79 16.15 -14.25 4.11
N LEU A 80 15.88 -14.03 2.82
CA LEU A 80 14.64 -13.45 2.32
C LEU A 80 14.15 -14.23 1.10
N GLU A 81 12.84 -14.49 1.02
CA GLU A 81 12.16 -14.80 -0.24
C GLU A 81 11.35 -13.56 -0.64
N VAL A 82 11.51 -13.09 -1.86
CA VAL A 82 10.86 -11.85 -2.33
C VAL A 82 10.06 -12.10 -3.59
N TYR A 83 8.84 -11.59 -3.60
CA TYR A 83 7.89 -11.77 -4.68
C TYR A 83 7.31 -10.44 -5.15
N GLU A 84 7.11 -10.35 -6.46
CA GLU A 84 6.27 -9.35 -7.09
C GLU A 84 4.90 -9.98 -7.38
N ILE A 85 3.84 -9.33 -6.89
CA ILE A 85 2.46 -9.78 -7.07
C ILE A 85 1.72 -8.75 -7.94
N THR A 86 0.99 -9.22 -8.95
CA THR A 86 0.04 -8.38 -9.71
C THR A 86 -1.34 -9.03 -9.70
N LEU A 87 -2.33 -8.29 -9.22
CA LEU A 87 -3.71 -8.75 -9.11
C LEU A 87 -4.45 -8.65 -10.45
N LEU A 88 -5.23 -9.67 -10.78
CA LEU A 88 -5.92 -9.84 -12.05
C LEU A 88 -7.42 -9.53 -11.94
N GLU A 89 -8.07 -9.34 -13.08
CA GLU A 89 -9.50 -8.99 -13.16
C GLU A 89 -10.42 -10.07 -12.56
N ASP A 90 -10.06 -11.34 -12.71
CA ASP A 90 -10.78 -12.51 -12.20
C ASP A 90 -10.57 -12.75 -10.68
N GLY A 91 -9.78 -11.91 -10.02
CA GLY A 91 -9.44 -12.03 -8.60
C GLY A 91 -8.22 -12.90 -8.32
N ASP A 92 -7.61 -13.50 -9.34
CA ASP A 92 -6.35 -14.23 -9.23
C ASP A 92 -5.14 -13.28 -9.23
N ALA A 93 -3.92 -13.83 -9.17
CA ALA A 93 -2.69 -13.07 -9.24
C ALA A 93 -1.58 -13.77 -10.02
N THR A 94 -0.74 -12.96 -10.65
CA THR A 94 0.62 -13.39 -11.02
C THR A 94 1.54 -13.16 -9.82
N ILE A 95 2.31 -14.19 -9.45
CA ILE A 95 3.28 -14.14 -8.36
C ILE A 95 4.64 -14.58 -8.91
N ASN A 96 5.60 -13.67 -8.97
CA ASN A 96 6.92 -13.92 -9.52
C ASN A 96 7.98 -13.75 -8.44
N SER A 97 8.85 -14.74 -8.26
CA SER A 97 10.04 -14.58 -7.43
C SER A 97 10.97 -13.54 -8.06
N ILE A 98 11.50 -12.63 -7.25
CA ILE A 98 12.38 -11.55 -7.69
C ILE A 98 13.60 -11.43 -6.77
N THR A 99 14.64 -10.76 -7.26
CA THR A 99 15.82 -10.45 -6.45
C THR A 99 15.53 -9.28 -5.50
N VAL A 100 16.29 -9.20 -4.41
CA VAL A 100 16.26 -8.06 -3.47
C VAL A 100 16.57 -6.74 -4.21
N ALA A 101 17.53 -6.74 -5.14
CA ALA A 101 17.85 -5.57 -5.97
C ALA A 101 16.64 -5.11 -6.81
N LYS A 102 15.95 -6.03 -7.49
CA LYS A 102 14.73 -5.70 -8.23
C LYS A 102 13.62 -5.19 -7.31
N ALA A 103 13.49 -5.75 -6.11
CA ALA A 103 12.52 -5.26 -5.12
C ALA A 103 12.83 -3.83 -4.68
N HIS A 104 14.10 -3.49 -4.45
CA HIS A 104 14.55 -2.12 -4.19
C HIS A 104 14.20 -1.19 -5.35
N ASP A 105 14.46 -1.57 -6.60
CA ASP A 105 14.11 -0.75 -7.76
C ASP A 105 12.60 -0.50 -7.83
N LEU A 106 11.79 -1.52 -7.58
CA LEU A 106 10.33 -1.43 -7.61
C LEU A 106 9.77 -0.48 -6.55
N ILE A 107 10.27 -0.52 -5.31
CA ILE A 107 9.75 0.34 -4.22
C ILE A 107 10.12 1.82 -4.38
N GLN A 108 11.15 2.14 -5.18
CA GLN A 108 11.56 3.51 -5.47
C GLN A 108 10.69 4.17 -6.57
N VAL A 109 9.90 3.39 -7.32
CA VAL A 109 9.01 3.92 -8.35
C VAL A 109 7.84 4.66 -7.72
N GLN A 110 7.82 5.99 -7.91
CA GLN A 110 6.76 6.88 -7.45
C GLN A 110 6.10 7.56 -8.66
N PRO A 111 4.98 7.04 -9.18
CA PRO A 111 4.32 7.66 -10.33
C PRO A 111 3.55 8.94 -9.96
N PHE A 112 3.32 9.16 -8.67
CA PHE A 112 2.61 10.33 -8.16
C PHE A 112 3.60 11.33 -7.57
N GLU A 113 3.44 12.60 -7.96
CA GLU A 113 4.17 13.73 -7.41
C GLU A 113 3.25 14.51 -6.47
N PHE A 114 3.69 14.71 -5.23
CA PHE A 114 2.93 15.44 -4.20
C PHE A 114 3.57 16.81 -3.96
N GLN A 115 2.89 17.89 -4.39
CA GLN A 115 3.40 19.27 -4.33
C GLN A 115 2.38 20.20 -3.65
N GLY A 116 2.58 20.44 -2.35
CA GLY A 116 1.60 21.17 -1.54
C GLY A 116 0.26 20.43 -1.54
N ARG A 117 -0.78 21.06 -2.10
CA ARG A 117 -2.10 20.43 -2.27
C ARG A 117 -2.29 19.68 -3.59
N HIS A 118 -1.31 19.70 -4.49
CA HIS A 118 -1.44 19.13 -5.84
C HIS A 118 -0.88 17.71 -5.89
N ILE A 119 -1.65 16.80 -6.48
CA ILE A 119 -1.22 15.44 -6.79
C ILE A 119 -1.14 15.32 -8.30
N LYS A 120 0.06 15.12 -8.82
CA LYS A 120 0.31 14.96 -10.26
C LYS A 120 0.73 13.55 -10.59
N LYS A 121 0.48 13.11 -11.82
CA LYS A 121 0.99 11.87 -12.40
C LYS A 121 1.54 12.19 -13.77
N ASN A 122 2.81 11.89 -14.01
CA ASN A 122 3.53 12.24 -15.25
C ASN A 122 3.36 13.74 -15.60
N GLY A 123 3.53 14.63 -14.62
CA GLY A 123 3.36 16.09 -14.78
C GLY A 123 1.90 16.59 -14.91
N ARG A 124 0.91 15.72 -15.12
CA ARG A 124 -0.51 16.10 -15.20
C ARG A 124 -1.14 16.15 -13.81
N LEU A 125 -1.84 17.23 -13.48
CA LEU A 125 -2.65 17.32 -12.25
C LEU A 125 -3.82 16.32 -12.33
N ILE A 126 -3.92 15.45 -11.33
CA ILE A 126 -4.96 14.42 -11.25
C ILE A 126 -5.91 14.59 -10.06
N ALA A 127 -5.43 15.21 -8.98
CA ALA A 127 -6.23 15.49 -7.81
C ALA A 127 -5.65 16.65 -6.98
N LEU A 128 -6.52 17.27 -6.18
CA LEU A 128 -6.12 18.11 -5.07
C LEU A 128 -6.32 17.35 -3.76
N VAL A 129 -5.52 17.67 -2.74
CA VAL A 129 -5.66 17.12 -1.39
C VAL A 129 -5.79 18.23 -0.37
N ASP A 130 -6.80 18.12 0.48
CA ASP A 130 -7.04 19.00 1.62
C ASP A 130 -7.01 18.16 2.89
N ILE A 131 -6.13 18.53 3.83
CA ILE A 131 -5.93 17.81 5.09
C ILE A 131 -6.37 18.69 6.24
N LYS A 132 -7.40 18.25 6.96
CA LYS A 132 -7.87 18.88 8.19
C LYS A 132 -7.35 18.10 9.38
N THR A 133 -6.68 18.79 10.30
CA THR A 133 -6.10 18.18 11.50
C THR A 133 -6.82 18.68 12.75
N ILE A 134 -7.14 17.78 13.66
CA ILE A 134 -7.74 18.07 14.95
C ILE A 134 -6.81 17.51 16.03
N PHE A 135 -6.52 18.28 17.07
CA PHE A 135 -5.79 17.79 18.23
C PHE A 135 -6.72 17.75 19.44
N HIS A 136 -6.97 16.56 19.98
CA HIS A 136 -7.84 16.38 21.14
C HIS A 136 -7.28 15.30 22.07
N GLN A 137 -7.21 15.61 23.38
CA GLN A 137 -6.74 14.68 24.42
C GLN A 137 -5.41 13.98 24.09
N GLY A 138 -4.43 14.73 23.57
CA GLY A 138 -3.11 14.17 23.25
C GLY A 138 -3.06 13.32 21.98
N LYS A 139 -4.15 13.26 21.20
CA LYS A 139 -4.23 12.51 19.94
C LYS A 139 -4.44 13.44 18.75
N HIS A 140 -3.73 13.15 17.67
CA HIS A 140 -3.97 13.76 16.37
C HIS A 140 -5.05 12.96 15.64
N GLY A 141 -6.18 13.62 15.40
CA GLY A 141 -7.30 13.20 14.57
C GLY A 141 -7.43 14.08 13.33
N GLY A 142 -8.36 13.77 12.43
CA GLY A 142 -8.60 14.59 11.26
C GLY A 142 -9.10 13.84 10.04
N SER A 143 -9.29 14.58 8.95
CA SER A 143 -9.81 14.05 7.70
C SER A 143 -8.99 14.50 6.50
N VAL A 144 -9.01 13.67 5.47
CA VAL A 144 -8.38 13.94 4.18
C VAL A 144 -9.47 13.96 3.12
N ASN A 145 -9.57 15.05 2.38
CA ASN A 145 -10.44 15.14 1.20
C ASN A 145 -9.58 15.18 -0.06
N PHE A 146 -9.89 14.32 -1.02
CA PHE A 146 -9.35 14.42 -2.37
C PHE A 146 -10.39 14.98 -3.32
N THR A 147 -9.98 15.94 -4.15
CA THR A 147 -10.83 16.52 -5.20
C THR A 147 -10.31 16.10 -6.56
N PHE A 148 -11.19 15.52 -7.37
CA PHE A 148 -10.90 15.07 -8.73
C PHE A 148 -11.74 15.85 -9.76
N GLU A 149 -11.32 15.89 -11.02
CA GLU A 149 -12.15 16.47 -12.11
C GLU A 149 -13.40 15.64 -12.40
N GLN A 150 -13.30 14.33 -12.19
CA GLN A 150 -14.36 13.35 -12.40
C GLN A 150 -14.42 12.41 -11.19
N PRO A 151 -15.58 11.80 -10.89
CA PRO A 151 -15.67 10.82 -9.83
C PRO A 151 -14.62 9.70 -10.02
N PRO A 152 -13.78 9.43 -9.02
CA PRO A 152 -12.79 8.36 -9.12
C PRO A 152 -13.46 6.99 -9.19
N SER A 153 -12.80 6.02 -9.84
CA SER A 153 -13.25 4.63 -9.75
C SER A 153 -13.02 4.08 -8.34
N PRO A 154 -13.70 2.99 -7.94
CA PRO A 154 -13.47 2.35 -6.63
C PRO A 154 -12.00 1.96 -6.40
N ASP A 155 -11.31 1.51 -7.45
CA ASP A 155 -9.89 1.16 -7.38
C ASP A 155 -9.00 2.40 -7.15
N VAL A 156 -9.35 3.54 -7.77
CA VAL A 156 -8.66 4.81 -7.49
C VAL A 156 -8.93 5.26 -6.05
N GLU A 157 -10.16 5.16 -5.56
CA GLU A 157 -10.46 5.48 -4.16
C GLU A 157 -9.67 4.62 -3.18
N THR A 158 -9.61 3.30 -3.40
CA THR A 158 -8.83 2.38 -2.58
C THR A 158 -7.34 2.76 -2.54
N ASN A 159 -6.75 3.06 -3.69
CA ASN A 159 -5.36 3.51 -3.77
C ASN A 159 -5.15 4.85 -3.03
N PHE A 160 -6.06 5.80 -3.20
CA PHE A 160 -5.96 7.10 -2.55
C PHE A 160 -6.23 7.06 -1.04
N LYS A 161 -7.03 6.10 -0.54
CA LYS A 161 -7.17 5.86 0.91
C LYS A 161 -5.85 5.44 1.55
N GLN A 162 -5.05 4.62 0.87
CA GLN A 162 -3.71 4.25 1.34
C GLN A 162 -2.77 5.46 1.36
N VAL A 163 -2.81 6.28 0.30
CA VAL A 163 -2.04 7.53 0.22
C VAL A 163 -2.48 8.54 1.28
N ALA A 164 -3.78 8.61 1.60
CA ALA A 164 -4.35 9.55 2.57
C ALA A 164 -3.67 9.44 3.94
N LEU A 165 -3.54 8.21 4.46
CA LEU A 165 -2.90 7.99 5.75
C LEU A 165 -1.44 8.46 5.75
N CYS A 166 -0.71 8.20 4.66
CA CYS A 166 0.67 8.63 4.51
C CYS A 166 0.80 10.16 4.55
N LEU A 167 -0.03 10.86 3.76
CA LEU A 167 -0.03 12.32 3.70
C LEU A 167 -0.48 12.93 5.03
N PHE A 168 -1.45 12.33 5.70
CA PHE A 168 -1.94 12.77 7.00
C PHE A 168 -0.85 12.67 8.06
N GLN A 169 -0.20 11.51 8.19
CA GLN A 169 0.91 11.28 9.14
C GLN A 169 2.09 12.21 8.87
N GLN A 170 2.41 12.51 7.60
CA GLN A 170 3.41 13.52 7.25
C GLN A 170 3.00 14.92 7.70
N LYS A 171 1.73 15.29 7.53
CA LYS A 171 1.21 16.60 7.92
C LYS A 171 1.25 16.82 9.43
N VAL A 172 0.90 15.80 10.22
CA VAL A 172 0.89 15.88 11.69
C VAL A 172 2.22 15.47 12.35
N GLN A 173 3.19 15.00 11.56
CA GLN A 173 4.53 14.59 12.02
C GLN A 173 4.53 13.48 13.08
N THR A 174 3.56 12.56 13.04
CA THR A 174 3.50 11.41 13.95
C THR A 174 2.90 10.18 13.27
N LEU A 175 3.40 9.00 13.62
CA LEU A 175 2.86 7.71 13.16
C LEU A 175 1.63 7.29 13.98
N PHE A 176 1.41 7.89 15.15
CA PHE A 176 0.32 7.58 16.06
C PHE A 176 -0.96 8.38 15.77
N ALA A 177 -1.01 9.03 14.61
CA ALA A 177 -2.16 9.78 14.17
C ALA A 177 -3.28 8.82 13.74
N SER A 178 -4.50 9.09 14.20
CA SER A 178 -5.70 8.42 13.70
C SER A 178 -6.31 9.30 12.63
N MET A 179 -6.46 8.78 11.43
CA MET A 179 -7.24 9.45 10.39
C MET A 179 -8.69 8.99 10.54
N ASP A 180 -9.60 9.94 10.79
CA ASP A 180 -10.99 9.65 11.09
C ASP A 180 -11.80 9.37 9.81
N GLU A 181 -11.47 10.07 8.71
CA GLU A 181 -12.23 9.99 7.48
C GLU A 181 -11.39 10.31 6.23
N VAL A 182 -11.70 9.62 5.13
CA VAL A 182 -11.24 9.97 3.77
C VAL A 182 -12.45 10.22 2.89
N THR A 183 -12.54 11.40 2.29
CA THR A 183 -13.65 11.79 1.40
C THR A 183 -13.16 12.11 -0.01
N PHE A 184 -14.07 11.96 -0.97
CA PHE A 184 -13.83 12.18 -2.39
C PHE A 184 -14.85 13.19 -2.92
N SER A 185 -14.36 14.25 -3.56
CA SER A 185 -15.17 15.32 -4.13
C SER A 185 -14.85 15.51 -5.60
N THR A 186 -15.77 16.11 -6.36
CA THR A 186 -15.61 16.38 -7.78
C THR A 186 -15.73 17.88 -8.06
N GLN A 187 -14.68 18.46 -8.64
CA GLN A 187 -14.63 19.87 -9.04
C GLN A 187 -13.57 20.07 -10.14
N ARG A 188 -13.73 21.10 -11.00
CA ARG A 188 -12.66 21.49 -11.93
C ARG A 188 -11.37 21.84 -11.18
N LEU A 189 -10.26 21.28 -11.63
CA LEU A 189 -8.94 21.54 -11.09
C LEU A 189 -8.34 22.75 -11.83
N SER A 190 -8.47 23.94 -11.24
CA SER A 190 -7.91 25.21 -11.78
C SER A 190 -6.53 25.50 -11.22
#